data_AF-K8PBE5-F1
#
_entry.id   AF-K8PBE5-F1
#
_cell.length_a   1.000
_cell.length_b   1.000
_cell.length_c   1.000
_cell.angle_alpha   90.00
_cell.angle_beta   90.00
_cell.angle_gamma   90.00
#
_symmetry.space_group_name_H-M   'P 1'
#
loop_
_entity.id
_entity.type
_entity.pdbx_description
1 polymer ?
#
loop_
_entity_poly.entity_id
_entity_poly.type
_entity_poly.pdbx_seq_one_letter_code
_entity_poly.pdbx_strand_id
1 'polypeptide(L)'
;MIRTITAVAALCALSSLAEARVRTPAVSPECNVTMPCIGVDNPVHARQRKQRRAEPSLSMMEPSPRLSRRQQRALQRAQRAMFEPAPPRTAASRAAAASEGYSAGLVGPLAAKLASIQAACPGTHAISGVRHTRIAGTRRMSLHAQGKAVDVRGPYGCIYAQLKGWSGGYSTDAGRVQHIHISYDAGGGREMGLRFAHGGGHRRHSWRNAYARMR
;
A
#
# COMPACT_ATOMS: atom_id res chain seq x y z
N MET A 1 -47.59 -41.14 -18.63
CA MET A 1 -48.69 -40.15 -18.64
C MET A 1 -48.08 -38.78 -18.79
N ILE A 2 -48.28 -38.17 -19.97
CA ILE A 2 -47.85 -36.82 -20.34
C ILE A 2 -48.95 -35.87 -19.89
N ARG A 3 -48.65 -34.83 -19.09
CA ARG A 3 -49.42 -33.57 -19.07
C ARG A 3 -48.52 -32.38 -18.69
N THR A 4 -48.17 -31.62 -19.71
CA THR A 4 -47.80 -30.21 -19.68
C THR A 4 -49.00 -29.35 -19.28
N ILE A 5 -48.83 -28.37 -18.38
CA ILE A 5 -49.62 -27.14 -18.37
C ILE A 5 -48.66 -25.95 -18.21
N THR A 6 -48.72 -25.09 -19.20
CA THR A 6 -48.05 -23.81 -19.43
C THR A 6 -48.80 -22.64 -18.81
N ALA A 7 -48.03 -21.56 -18.51
CA ALA A 7 -48.42 -20.13 -18.56
C ALA A 7 -49.39 -19.59 -17.47
N VAL A 8 -49.35 -18.35 -16.98
CA VAL A 8 -48.55 -17.11 -17.15
C VAL A 8 -49.04 -16.16 -16.03
N ALA A 9 -48.13 -15.45 -15.35
CA ALA A 9 -48.32 -14.13 -14.71
C ALA A 9 -46.95 -13.74 -14.13
N ALA A 10 -46.06 -12.95 -14.75
CA ALA A 10 -46.24 -11.65 -15.37
C ALA A 10 -47.02 -10.67 -14.48
N LEU A 11 -46.38 -10.22 -13.40
CA LEU A 11 -46.56 -8.89 -12.76
C LEU A 11 -45.64 -8.77 -11.52
N CYS A 12 -44.34 -8.63 -11.75
CA CYS A 12 -43.38 -8.00 -10.83
C CYS A 12 -42.21 -7.43 -11.66
N ALA A 13 -42.56 -6.71 -12.73
CA ALA A 13 -41.69 -5.63 -13.19
C ALA A 13 -41.94 -4.43 -12.28
N LEU A 14 -40.90 -3.63 -12.05
CA LEU A 14 -40.92 -2.32 -11.37
C LEU A 14 -40.75 -2.34 -9.86
N SER A 15 -39.58 -2.77 -9.38
CA SER A 15 -38.86 -2.10 -8.28
C SER A 15 -37.45 -2.66 -8.20
N SER A 16 -36.46 -1.79 -8.10
CA SER A 16 -35.02 -2.08 -7.92
C SER A 16 -34.16 -2.20 -9.20
N LEU A 17 -34.45 -1.36 -10.20
CA LEU A 17 -33.37 -0.71 -10.95
C LEU A 17 -32.85 0.46 -10.10
N ALA A 18 -32.13 0.12 -9.02
CA ALA A 18 -31.25 1.08 -8.40
C ALA A 18 -29.93 0.95 -9.14
N GLU A 19 -29.70 1.85 -10.11
CA GLU A 19 -28.43 2.02 -10.79
C GLU A 19 -27.27 1.98 -9.79
N ALA A 20 -26.62 0.82 -9.69
CA ALA A 20 -25.22 0.76 -9.37
C ALA A 20 -24.49 1.41 -10.55
N ARG A 21 -24.44 2.75 -10.56
CA ARG A 21 -23.49 3.49 -11.39
C ARG A 21 -22.11 3.01 -10.97
N VAL A 22 -21.58 2.06 -11.72
CA VAL A 22 -20.16 1.73 -11.78
C VAL A 22 -19.48 3.07 -12.09
N ARG A 23 -18.90 3.69 -11.07
CA ARG A 23 -18.04 4.85 -11.25
C ARG A 23 -16.83 4.35 -12.01
N THR A 24 -16.88 4.43 -13.33
CA THR A 24 -15.69 4.31 -14.16
C THR A 24 -14.71 5.38 -13.70
N PRO A 25 -13.50 5.04 -13.24
CA PRO A 25 -12.49 6.04 -12.97
C PRO A 25 -12.19 6.76 -14.29
N ALA A 26 -12.21 8.09 -14.29
CA ALA A 26 -11.79 8.87 -15.43
C ALA A 26 -10.29 8.60 -15.67
N VAL A 27 -9.99 7.82 -16.71
CA VAL A 27 -8.62 7.56 -17.15
C VAL A 27 -8.20 8.76 -17.99
N SER A 28 -7.29 9.58 -17.46
CA SER A 28 -6.52 10.52 -18.27
C SER A 28 -5.44 9.71 -19.00
N PRO A 29 -5.24 9.88 -20.33
CA PRO A 29 -4.32 9.06 -21.12
C PRO A 29 -2.84 9.17 -20.71
N GLU A 30 -2.49 10.08 -19.79
CA GLU A 30 -1.10 10.35 -19.38
C GLU A 30 -0.72 9.79 -17.98
N CYS A 31 -1.58 9.03 -17.29
CA CYS A 31 -1.29 8.56 -15.92
C CYS A 31 -1.68 7.09 -15.68
N ASN A 32 -0.70 6.17 -15.82
CA ASN A 32 -0.85 4.75 -15.47
C ASN A 32 -0.55 4.46 -13.99
N VAL A 33 -1.15 5.23 -13.07
CA VAL A 33 -1.10 4.95 -11.62
C VAL A 33 -2.46 5.25 -11.00
N THR A 34 -3.14 4.20 -10.53
CA THR A 34 -4.40 4.33 -9.80
C THR A 34 -4.09 4.67 -8.34
N MET A 35 -4.07 5.95 -7.99
CA MET A 35 -4.22 6.41 -6.60
C MET A 35 -5.39 7.42 -6.52
N PRO A 36 -6.19 7.40 -5.44
CA PRO A 36 -7.31 8.32 -5.30
C PRO A 36 -6.77 9.74 -5.03
N CYS A 37 -7.03 10.66 -5.97
CA CYS A 37 -6.68 12.06 -5.83
C CYS A 37 -7.58 12.72 -4.77
N ILE A 38 -7.04 12.95 -3.56
CA ILE A 38 -7.63 13.89 -2.61
C ILE A 38 -7.25 15.31 -3.05
N GLY A 39 -8.25 16.13 -3.41
CA GLY A 39 -8.09 17.57 -3.56
C GLY A 39 -7.99 18.12 -4.99
N VAL A 40 -8.69 17.52 -5.97
CA VAL A 40 -8.92 18.18 -7.26
C VAL A 40 -10.41 18.47 -7.39
N ASP A 41 -10.77 19.75 -7.41
CA ASP A 41 -12.14 20.20 -7.64
C ASP A 41 -12.61 19.76 -9.04
N ASN A 42 -13.71 19.01 -9.07
CA ASN A 42 -14.29 18.48 -10.30
C ASN A 42 -15.13 19.58 -10.98
N PRO A 43 -14.85 19.99 -12.23
CA PRO A 43 -15.48 21.14 -12.89
C PRO A 43 -16.99 20.98 -13.18
N VAL A 44 -17.60 19.83 -12.86
CA VAL A 44 -19.02 19.57 -13.08
C VAL A 44 -19.92 20.25 -12.03
N HIS A 45 -19.40 20.64 -10.86
CA HIS A 45 -20.18 21.36 -9.85
C HIS A 45 -20.13 22.89 -9.95
N ALA A 46 -19.37 23.45 -10.90
CA ALA A 46 -19.27 24.90 -11.10
C ALA A 46 -20.47 25.53 -11.84
N ARG A 47 -21.40 24.73 -12.38
CA ARG A 47 -22.54 25.22 -13.17
C ARG A 47 -23.80 25.58 -12.38
N GLN A 48 -23.85 25.37 -11.06
CA GLN A 48 -25.03 25.74 -10.26
C GLN A 48 -24.91 27.02 -9.43
N ARG A 49 -23.78 27.74 -9.51
CA ARG A 49 -23.60 29.01 -8.78
C ARG A 49 -23.50 30.20 -9.71
N LYS A 50 -24.48 30.36 -10.60
CA LYS A 50 -24.63 31.58 -11.42
C LYS A 50 -26.10 31.88 -11.68
N GLN A 51 -26.77 32.46 -10.68
CA GLN A 51 -27.90 33.37 -10.89
C GLN A 51 -28.26 34.07 -9.57
N ARG A 52 -27.63 35.22 -9.35
CA ARG A 52 -28.25 36.47 -8.86
C ARG A 52 -27.14 37.52 -8.83
N ARG A 53 -26.99 38.21 -9.96
CA ARG A 53 -26.38 39.54 -9.98
C ARG A 53 -27.39 40.48 -9.32
N ALA A 54 -26.98 41.13 -8.24
CA ALA A 54 -27.43 42.47 -7.89
C ALA A 54 -26.16 43.33 -7.82
N GLU A 55 -26.25 44.50 -8.42
CA GLU A 55 -25.21 45.50 -8.67
C GLU A 55 -24.57 46.07 -7.38
N PRO A 56 -23.43 46.78 -7.47
CA PRO A 56 -22.48 46.94 -6.37
C PRO A 56 -22.73 48.21 -5.53
N SER A 57 -22.45 48.14 -4.23
CA SER A 57 -22.25 49.31 -3.38
C SER A 57 -20.85 49.28 -2.77
N LEU A 58 -20.12 50.37 -2.99
CA LEU A 58 -18.84 50.72 -2.39
C LEU A 58 -18.78 50.45 -0.87
N SER A 59 -17.68 49.84 -0.40
CA SER A 59 -16.77 50.42 0.61
C SER A 59 -15.99 49.33 1.38
N MET A 60 -14.81 49.76 1.84
CA MET A 60 -14.00 49.25 2.96
C MET A 60 -12.77 48.39 2.63
N MET A 61 -11.63 48.96 3.01
CA MET A 61 -10.31 48.37 3.24
C MET A 61 -10.40 46.92 3.77
N GLU A 62 -9.88 45.96 3.00
CA GLU A 62 -9.76 44.56 3.45
C GLU A 62 -8.64 44.43 4.51
N PRO A 63 -8.92 43.89 5.71
CA PRO A 63 -7.86 43.43 6.61
C PRO A 63 -7.26 42.16 6.01
N SER A 64 -5.92 42.12 5.88
CA SER A 64 -5.18 40.97 5.32
C SER A 64 -5.76 39.63 5.80
N PRO A 65 -6.13 38.70 4.89
CA PRO A 65 -6.82 37.48 5.25
C PRO A 65 -5.93 36.66 6.17
N ARG A 66 -6.43 36.33 7.37
CA ARG A 66 -5.75 35.43 8.31
C ARG A 66 -5.58 34.08 7.62
N LEU A 67 -4.35 33.81 7.19
CA LEU A 67 -4.00 32.56 6.54
C LEU A 67 -4.40 31.38 7.43
N SER A 68 -5.04 30.38 6.81
CA SER A 68 -5.35 29.14 7.50
C SER A 68 -4.06 28.48 8.00
N ARG A 69 -4.15 27.68 9.07
CA ARG A 69 -3.02 26.91 9.62
C ARG A 69 -2.30 26.05 8.56
N ARG A 70 -3.04 25.63 7.52
CA ARG A 70 -2.50 24.88 6.37
C ARG A 70 -1.65 25.76 5.46
N GLN A 71 -2.11 26.98 5.14
CA GLN A 71 -1.35 27.95 4.34
C GLN A 71 -0.10 28.42 5.08
N GLN A 72 -0.19 28.69 6.39
CA GLN A 72 0.97 29.06 7.21
C GLN A 72 2.05 27.97 7.21
N ARG A 73 1.67 26.69 7.32
CA ARG A 73 2.61 25.56 7.24
C ARG A 73 3.22 25.39 5.84
N ALA A 74 2.46 25.67 4.78
CA ALA A 74 2.98 25.63 3.42
C ALA A 74 4.04 26.73 3.19
N LEU A 75 3.79 27.95 3.67
CA LEU A 75 4.74 29.05 3.61
C LEU A 75 6.00 28.78 4.42
N GLN A 76 5.88 28.24 5.65
CA GLN A 76 7.06 27.85 6.44
C GLN A 76 7.91 26.77 5.75
N ARG A 77 7.28 25.81 5.08
CA ARG A 77 8.01 24.80 4.29
C ARG A 77 8.72 25.42 3.09
N ALA A 78 8.06 26.33 2.38
CA ALA A 78 8.66 27.04 1.25
C ALA A 78 9.84 27.91 1.70
N GLN A 79 9.70 28.64 2.81
CA GLN A 79 10.77 29.45 3.40
C GLN A 79 11.97 28.60 3.84
N ARG A 80 11.74 27.44 4.48
CA ARG A 80 12.83 26.50 4.84
C ARG A 80 13.53 25.92 3.61
N ALA A 81 12.79 25.59 2.56
CA ALA A 81 13.37 25.08 1.31
C ALA A 81 14.23 26.13 0.58
N MET A 82 14.03 27.43 0.84
CA MET A 82 14.86 28.50 0.26
C MET A 82 16.17 28.73 1.02
N PHE A 83 16.23 28.45 2.32
CA PHE A 83 17.41 28.76 3.15
C PHE A 83 18.37 27.56 3.32
N GLU A 84 17.92 26.34 3.06
CA GLU A 84 18.73 25.13 3.24
C GLU A 84 18.60 24.22 2.00
N PRO A 85 19.59 24.23 1.08
CA PRO A 85 19.61 23.24 0.02
C PRO A 85 19.87 21.87 0.65
N ALA A 86 18.81 21.08 0.81
CA ALA A 86 18.95 19.68 1.20
C ALA A 86 19.90 19.01 0.20
N PRO A 87 20.96 18.31 0.66
CA PRO A 87 21.93 17.70 -0.25
C PRO A 87 21.22 16.75 -1.19
N PRO A 88 21.67 16.61 -2.46
CA PRO A 88 21.06 15.71 -3.43
C PRO A 88 21.20 14.26 -2.95
N ARG A 89 20.19 13.79 -2.23
CA ARG A 89 20.09 12.40 -1.80
C ARG A 89 19.68 11.57 -3.00
N THR A 90 20.61 10.75 -3.49
CA THR A 90 20.34 9.75 -4.53
C THR A 90 19.20 8.83 -4.07
N ALA A 91 18.42 8.29 -5.01
CA ALA A 91 17.34 7.34 -4.68
C ALA A 91 17.83 6.16 -3.82
N ALA A 92 19.08 5.71 -4.06
CA ALA A 92 19.74 4.68 -3.26
C ALA A 92 19.96 5.11 -1.80
N SER A 93 20.46 6.32 -1.54
CA SER A 93 20.64 6.84 -0.18
C SER A 93 19.32 6.99 0.58
N ARG A 94 18.24 7.36 -0.12
CA ARG A 94 16.89 7.43 0.45
C ARG A 94 16.34 6.04 0.78
N ALA A 95 16.55 5.07 -0.10
CA ALA A 95 16.13 3.68 0.13
C ALA A 95 16.90 3.05 1.29
N ALA A 96 18.21 3.31 1.41
CA ALA A 96 19.04 2.85 2.51
C ALA A 96 18.56 3.44 3.85
N ALA A 97 18.37 4.77 3.94
CA ALA A 97 17.88 5.42 5.15
C ALA A 97 16.46 4.99 5.53
N ALA A 98 15.57 4.79 4.54
CA ALA A 98 14.24 4.24 4.79
C ALA A 98 14.34 2.81 5.33
N SER A 99 15.23 2.00 4.76
CA SER A 99 15.46 0.63 5.19
C SER A 99 15.99 0.53 6.62
N GLU A 100 16.85 1.45 7.03
CA GLU A 100 17.35 1.56 8.40
C GLU A 100 16.19 1.86 9.37
N GLY A 101 15.28 2.77 9.00
CA GLY A 101 14.07 3.05 9.76
C GLY A 101 13.14 1.85 9.94
N TYR A 102 13.09 0.92 8.98
CA TYR A 102 12.28 -0.30 9.07
C TYR A 102 12.93 -1.44 9.87
N SER A 103 14.22 -1.33 10.20
CA SER A 103 14.90 -2.28 11.08
C SER A 103 14.59 -2.04 12.57
N ALA A 104 14.15 -0.82 12.91
CA ALA A 104 13.79 -0.44 14.27
C ALA A 104 12.58 -1.24 14.77
N GLY A 105 12.71 -1.84 15.95
CA GLY A 105 11.66 -2.62 16.61
C GLY A 105 11.46 -4.03 16.05
N LEU A 106 12.31 -4.48 15.10
CA LEU A 106 12.35 -5.89 14.72
C LEU A 106 12.99 -6.74 15.82
N VAL A 107 12.57 -7.99 15.94
CA VAL A 107 13.22 -8.95 16.82
C VAL A 107 14.68 -9.19 16.38
N GLY A 108 15.59 -9.33 17.34
CA GLY A 108 17.04 -9.35 17.10
C GLY A 108 17.49 -10.28 15.95
N PRO A 109 17.08 -11.56 15.91
CA PRO A 109 17.44 -12.47 14.81
C PRO A 109 16.96 -12.01 13.44
N LEU A 110 15.77 -11.38 13.37
CA LEU A 110 15.23 -10.86 12.11
C LEU A 110 16.00 -9.61 11.65
N ALA A 111 16.33 -8.71 12.58
CA ALA A 111 17.16 -7.54 12.29
C ALA A 111 18.55 -7.94 11.80
N ALA A 112 19.19 -8.92 12.46
CA ALA A 112 20.48 -9.46 12.04
C ALA A 112 20.41 -10.11 10.66
N LYS A 113 19.33 -10.84 10.36
CA LYS A 113 19.14 -11.45 9.04
C LYS A 113 18.93 -10.39 7.96
N LEU A 114 18.16 -9.35 8.23
CA LEU A 114 17.98 -8.23 7.30
C LEU A 114 19.31 -7.55 6.98
N ALA A 115 20.12 -7.24 8.01
CA ALA A 115 21.44 -6.64 7.84
C ALA A 115 22.37 -7.54 7.00
N SER A 116 22.38 -8.84 7.28
CA SER A 116 23.13 -9.83 6.49
C SER A 116 22.71 -9.85 5.02
N ILE A 117 21.41 -9.80 4.73
CA ILE A 117 20.91 -9.75 3.35
C ILE A 117 21.31 -8.44 2.66
N GLN A 118 21.17 -7.31 3.33
CA GLN A 118 21.53 -6.00 2.77
C GLN A 118 23.02 -5.92 2.44
N ALA A 119 23.88 -6.48 3.29
CA ALA A 119 25.32 -6.54 3.06
C ALA A 119 25.68 -7.46 1.88
N ALA A 120 25.03 -8.62 1.76
CA ALA A 120 25.33 -9.60 0.72
C ALA A 120 24.67 -9.29 -0.65
N CYS A 121 23.54 -8.58 -0.64
CA CYS A 121 22.72 -8.32 -1.83
C CYS A 121 22.54 -6.81 -2.04
N PRO A 122 23.51 -6.13 -2.70
CA PRO A 122 23.41 -4.71 -3.00
C PRO A 122 22.10 -4.33 -3.68
N GLY A 123 21.52 -3.20 -3.28
CA GLY A 123 20.20 -2.74 -3.74
C GLY A 123 19.00 -3.31 -2.97
N THR A 124 19.23 -4.24 -2.03
CA THR A 124 18.17 -4.68 -1.11
C THR A 124 17.82 -3.58 -0.11
N HIS A 125 16.53 -3.33 0.06
CA HIS A 125 16.00 -2.41 1.07
C HIS A 125 14.66 -2.91 1.61
N ALA A 126 14.41 -2.66 2.88
CA ALA A 126 13.12 -2.87 3.51
C ALA A 126 12.13 -1.79 3.05
N ILE A 127 10.90 -2.22 2.79
CA ILE A 127 9.78 -1.35 2.40
C ILE A 127 8.69 -1.33 3.48
N SER A 128 8.71 -2.30 4.40
CA SER A 128 7.82 -2.32 5.55
C SER A 128 8.44 -3.10 6.70
N GLY A 129 8.41 -2.52 7.90
CA GLY A 129 8.86 -3.14 9.15
C GLY A 129 7.72 -3.22 10.14
N VAL A 130 7.89 -2.65 11.33
CA VAL A 130 6.86 -2.65 12.38
C VAL A 130 5.67 -1.79 11.99
N ARG A 131 4.46 -2.37 12.00
CA ARG A 131 3.19 -1.64 11.79
C ARG A 131 2.04 -2.22 12.59
N HIS A 132 1.31 -1.37 13.30
CA HIS A 132 0.16 -1.75 14.11
C HIS A 132 -1.07 -2.06 13.25
N THR A 133 -1.10 -3.24 12.65
CA THR A 133 -2.15 -3.70 11.74
C THR A 133 -2.66 -5.08 12.12
N ARG A 134 -3.93 -5.37 11.78
CA ARG A 134 -4.55 -6.70 11.91
C ARG A 134 -4.57 -7.40 10.56
N ILE A 135 -4.57 -8.73 10.57
CA ILE A 135 -4.70 -9.53 9.35
C ILE A 135 -6.14 -9.42 8.86
N ALA A 136 -6.32 -9.04 7.59
CA ALA A 136 -7.63 -8.86 6.97
C ALA A 136 -8.52 -10.10 7.14
N GLY A 137 -9.80 -9.88 7.44
CA GLY A 137 -10.76 -10.97 7.70
C GLY A 137 -10.55 -11.71 9.02
N THR A 138 -9.64 -11.25 9.89
CA THR A 138 -9.38 -11.85 11.21
C THR A 138 -9.32 -10.79 12.31
N ARG A 139 -9.43 -11.24 13.57
CA ARG A 139 -9.15 -10.39 14.75
C ARG A 139 -7.69 -10.46 15.23
N ARG A 140 -6.81 -11.14 14.48
CA ARG A 140 -5.42 -11.39 14.89
C ARG A 140 -4.50 -10.24 14.49
N MET A 141 -3.56 -9.90 15.36
CA MET A 141 -2.48 -8.96 15.03
C MET A 141 -1.56 -9.56 13.96
N SER A 142 -1.08 -8.70 13.06
CA SER A 142 -0.04 -9.07 12.09
C SER A 142 1.30 -9.32 12.79
N LEU A 143 2.15 -10.17 12.20
CA LEU A 143 3.54 -10.33 12.67
C LEU A 143 4.34 -9.04 12.55
N HIS A 144 3.98 -8.17 11.60
CA HIS A 144 4.55 -6.82 11.54
C HIS A 144 4.23 -5.99 12.78
N ALA A 145 3.07 -6.18 13.41
CA ALA A 145 2.74 -5.43 14.62
C ALA A 145 3.59 -5.84 15.82
N GLN A 146 4.22 -7.02 15.75
CA GLN A 146 5.05 -7.58 16.82
C GLN A 146 6.55 -7.47 16.52
N GLY A 147 6.94 -6.81 15.41
CA GLY A 147 8.33 -6.78 14.97
C GLY A 147 8.89 -8.13 14.52
N LYS A 148 8.00 -9.09 14.23
CA LYS A 148 8.34 -10.45 13.81
C LYS A 148 8.32 -10.62 12.30
N ALA A 149 8.12 -9.55 11.53
CA ALA A 149 8.12 -9.59 10.09
C ALA A 149 8.66 -8.30 9.45
N VAL A 150 9.26 -8.44 8.27
CA VAL A 150 9.75 -7.36 7.42
C VAL A 150 9.48 -7.70 5.95
N ASP A 151 9.11 -6.69 5.18
CA ASP A 151 8.92 -6.80 3.73
C ASP A 151 10.10 -6.11 3.03
N VAL A 152 10.78 -6.83 2.13
CA VAL A 152 11.97 -6.33 1.43
C VAL A 152 11.82 -6.34 -0.09
N ARG A 153 12.54 -5.44 -0.75
CA ARG A 153 12.70 -5.37 -2.22
C ARG A 153 14.17 -5.34 -2.59
N GLY A 154 14.50 -5.83 -3.79
CA GLY A 154 15.86 -5.85 -4.29
C GLY A 154 16.08 -6.99 -5.30
N PRO A 155 17.33 -7.42 -5.51
CA PRO A 155 17.65 -8.54 -6.39
C PRO A 155 17.15 -9.86 -5.79
N TYR A 156 15.93 -10.27 -6.13
CA TYR A 156 15.24 -11.40 -5.50
C TYR A 156 16.02 -12.72 -5.53
N GLY A 157 16.76 -13.00 -6.62
CA GLY A 157 17.59 -14.20 -6.71
C GLY A 157 18.66 -14.27 -5.60
N CYS A 158 19.36 -13.15 -5.36
CA CYS A 158 20.34 -13.05 -4.28
C CYS A 158 19.68 -13.16 -2.90
N ILE A 159 18.55 -12.46 -2.70
CA ILE A 159 17.82 -12.49 -1.43
C ILE A 159 17.37 -13.92 -1.10
N TYR A 160 16.82 -14.66 -2.08
CA TYR A 160 16.43 -16.05 -1.88
C TYR A 160 17.62 -16.97 -1.61
N ALA A 161 18.78 -16.74 -2.24
CA ALA A 161 19.99 -17.48 -1.94
C ALA A 161 20.42 -17.27 -0.48
N GLN A 162 20.37 -16.04 0.02
CA GLN A 162 20.63 -15.73 1.43
C GLN A 162 19.58 -16.33 2.38
N LEU A 163 18.34 -16.45 1.95
CA LEU A 163 17.26 -17.05 2.74
C LEU A 163 17.29 -18.59 2.73
N LYS A 164 18.15 -19.22 1.93
CA LYS A 164 18.32 -20.68 1.94
C LYS A 164 18.78 -21.13 3.33
N GLY A 165 18.04 -22.05 3.94
CA GLY A 165 18.32 -22.53 5.30
C GLY A 165 17.88 -21.59 6.43
N TRP A 166 17.24 -20.46 6.13
CA TRP A 166 16.67 -19.58 7.17
C TRP A 166 15.64 -20.33 8.02
N SER A 167 15.76 -20.30 9.35
CA SER A 167 14.83 -21.02 10.24
C SER A 167 13.47 -20.33 10.35
N GLY A 168 13.40 -19.02 10.10
CA GLY A 168 12.14 -18.27 10.03
C GLY A 168 11.33 -18.54 8.77
N GLY A 169 10.24 -17.81 8.59
CA GLY A 169 9.36 -17.86 7.42
C GLY A 169 9.80 -16.92 6.30
N TYR A 170 9.49 -17.25 5.05
CA TYR A 170 9.51 -16.26 3.97
C TYR A 170 8.56 -16.58 2.80
N SER A 171 8.09 -15.53 2.12
CA SER A 171 7.26 -15.65 0.92
C SER A 171 8.09 -15.96 -0.33
N THR A 172 7.53 -16.67 -1.29
CA THR A 172 8.22 -17.17 -2.50
C THR A 172 7.66 -16.58 -3.82
N ASP A 173 6.63 -15.75 -3.74
CA ASP A 173 5.92 -15.19 -4.88
C ASP A 173 6.27 -13.72 -5.15
N ALA A 174 7.51 -13.31 -4.83
CA ALA A 174 7.98 -11.95 -5.06
C ALA A 174 7.84 -11.48 -6.52
N GLY A 175 7.88 -12.39 -7.50
CA GLY A 175 7.61 -12.04 -8.90
C GLY A 175 6.17 -11.52 -9.14
N ARG A 176 5.21 -11.92 -8.29
CA ARG A 176 3.81 -11.46 -8.36
C ARG A 176 3.55 -10.23 -7.52
N VAL A 177 4.06 -10.20 -6.28
CA VAL A 177 3.75 -9.14 -5.31
C VAL A 177 4.83 -8.07 -5.16
N GLN A 178 5.95 -8.23 -5.88
CA GLN A 178 7.09 -7.32 -5.92
C GLN A 178 7.70 -7.04 -4.53
N HIS A 179 7.66 -7.99 -3.60
CA HIS A 179 8.40 -7.95 -2.35
C HIS A 179 8.53 -9.36 -1.77
N ILE A 180 9.47 -9.54 -0.85
CA ILE A 180 9.61 -10.76 -0.05
C ILE A 180 9.23 -10.41 1.39
N HIS A 181 8.22 -11.09 1.91
CA HIS A 181 7.91 -11.13 3.33
C HIS A 181 8.88 -12.09 4.02
N ILE A 182 9.53 -11.66 5.10
CA ILE A 182 10.43 -12.47 5.92
C ILE A 182 9.97 -12.36 7.36
N SER A 183 9.77 -13.49 8.04
CA SER A 183 9.31 -13.53 9.42
C SER A 183 10.17 -14.41 10.31
N TYR A 184 10.16 -14.11 11.61
CA TYR A 184 10.84 -14.90 12.65
C TYR A 184 10.07 -14.83 13.96
N ASP A 185 9.78 -15.99 14.54
CA ASP A 185 9.12 -16.11 15.83
C ASP A 185 9.78 -17.21 16.67
N ALA A 186 10.49 -16.81 17.73
CA ALA A 186 11.18 -17.74 18.62
C ALA A 186 10.22 -18.74 19.29
N GLY A 187 8.94 -18.39 19.46
CA GLY A 187 7.92 -19.27 20.05
C GLY A 187 7.32 -20.28 19.07
N GLY A 188 7.84 -20.43 17.85
CA GLY A 188 7.28 -21.37 16.86
C GLY A 188 5.97 -20.89 16.26
N GLY A 189 5.89 -19.60 15.92
CA GLY A 189 4.68 -18.97 15.37
C GLY A 189 4.24 -19.51 14.01
N ARG A 190 3.05 -19.07 13.55
CA ARG A 190 2.36 -19.58 12.35
C ARG A 190 3.20 -19.64 11.07
N GLU A 191 4.16 -18.73 10.91
CA GLU A 191 4.98 -18.63 9.69
C GLU A 191 6.39 -19.17 9.88
N MET A 192 6.75 -19.62 11.08
CA MET A 192 8.07 -20.14 11.40
C MET A 192 8.41 -21.35 10.52
N GLY A 193 9.58 -21.31 9.88
CA GLY A 193 10.04 -22.33 8.93
C GLY A 193 9.26 -22.43 7.62
N LEU A 194 8.20 -21.64 7.41
CA LEU A 194 7.34 -21.80 6.24
C LEU A 194 7.88 -21.09 4.99
N ARG A 195 7.55 -21.69 3.84
CA ARG A 195 7.71 -21.10 2.51
C ARG A 195 6.33 -20.96 1.90
N PHE A 196 5.86 -19.73 1.74
CA PHE A 196 4.46 -19.48 1.37
C PHE A 196 4.35 -18.49 0.21
N ALA A 197 3.14 -18.31 -0.30
CA ALA A 197 2.79 -17.29 -1.27
C ALA A 197 1.67 -16.42 -0.69
N HIS A 198 1.63 -15.14 -1.05
CA HIS A 198 0.60 -14.22 -0.59
C HIS A 198 -0.79 -14.68 -1.08
N GLY A 199 -1.87 -14.42 -0.33
CA GLY A 199 -3.24 -14.72 -0.79
C GLY A 199 -3.57 -16.21 -1.05
N GLY A 200 -2.66 -17.15 -0.77
CA GLY A 200 -2.94 -18.58 -0.79
C GLY A 200 -3.67 -18.98 0.49
N GLY A 201 -5.01 -19.04 0.45
CA GLY A 201 -5.81 -19.49 1.59
C GLY A 201 -5.56 -20.96 1.93
N HIS A 202 -5.16 -21.24 3.18
CA HIS A 202 -5.25 -22.48 3.97
C HIS A 202 -4.99 -23.87 3.35
N ARG A 203 -4.75 -24.03 2.06
CA ARG A 203 -4.53 -25.32 1.42
C ARG A 203 -3.16 -25.30 0.76
N ARG A 204 -2.30 -26.18 1.29
CA ARG A 204 -0.98 -26.58 0.79
C ARG A 204 0.17 -25.66 1.23
N HIS A 205 0.66 -25.90 2.44
CA HIS A 205 2.09 -25.78 2.73
C HIS A 205 2.84 -26.83 1.87
N SER A 206 2.96 -26.59 0.56
CA SER A 206 3.70 -27.50 -0.31
C SER A 206 5.19 -27.19 -0.22
N TRP A 207 5.89 -27.98 0.58
CA TRP A 207 7.34 -28.00 0.77
C TRP A 207 8.16 -28.38 -0.49
N ARG A 208 7.64 -28.23 -1.72
CA ARG A 208 8.27 -28.86 -2.89
C ARG A 208 8.61 -28.01 -4.12
N ASN A 209 8.14 -26.77 -4.30
CA ASN A 209 8.25 -26.14 -5.63
C ASN A 209 8.87 -24.73 -5.72
N ALA A 210 9.48 -24.17 -4.68
CA ALA A 210 10.11 -22.84 -4.79
C ALA A 210 11.35 -22.83 -5.71
N TYR A 211 12.05 -23.96 -5.86
CA TYR A 211 13.23 -24.07 -6.74
C TYR A 211 12.90 -24.35 -8.21
N ALA A 212 11.66 -24.73 -8.54
CA ALA A 212 11.29 -25.17 -9.89
C ALA A 212 10.90 -24.02 -10.85
N ARG A 213 10.73 -22.79 -10.34
CA ARG A 213 10.34 -21.61 -11.15
C ARG A 213 11.44 -20.57 -11.33
N MET A 214 12.67 -20.87 -10.91
CA MET A 214 13.83 -19.97 -11.01
C MET A 214 14.95 -20.59 -11.86
N ARG A 215 14.59 -21.37 -12.89
CA ARG A 215 15.48 -21.80 -13.97
C ARG A 215 14.96 -21.23 -15.28
#